data_AF-A0A0S3KEH2-F1
#
_entry.id   AF-A0A0S3KEH2-F1
#
_cell.length_a   1.000
_cell.length_b   1.000
_cell.length_c   1.000
_cell.angle_alpha   90.00
_cell.angle_beta   90.00
_cell.angle_gamma   90.00
#
_symmetry.space_group_name_H-M   'P 1'
#
loop_
_entity.id
_entity.type
_entity.pdbx_description
1 polymer ?
#
loop_
_entity_poly.entity_id
_entity_poly.type
_entity_poly.pdbx_seq_one_letter_code
_entity_poly.pdbx_strand_id
1 'polypeptide(L)'
;MDQNRILSKNVYGVEKNEIRENTRIKNTDYIVLDTIDTNKDSLKIDQAPRKNSMQAMAVAEIKDEYKNKENPDLKNVPGYPESVVKKDVTIVYAGTSSKRDWQTNVGEIFLGAKAPEGAFGTSVEYAREIERKYPKKDGFTIGTSGHSLGGAEAIYVAVLLGYNAFTYGAAGSGLTDEQIKQYKGTIVNLFDTTDAVTSGVLTDGRKKIPFLSIGIDNPWWRTAGHSLDQFQVDKKGNYINKYGDIVVYSDLNGGISIEQTLLVQSIVENKMQMRRLEHYGVDKMGGKKEYQRLKKENEWLQTQINSFTKLNVLRKKLTASGGGLSGNEQIYLDDSQALTIVKLASSKFDMAMENVVKLYKDAVRELEEMWQEGRSTIQSNCPDLSYGEVLDAMQAMGCTEQTMVTIPSQKFQEKLSLAYQMSSKFSTLTKDITAKIGELVQRDQELAKQLA
;
A
#
# COMPACT_ATOMS: atom_id res chain seq x y z
N MET A 1 -1.49 0.28 -17.82
CA MET A 1 -0.04 0.01 -17.97
C MET A 1 0.68 0.78 -16.87
N ASP A 2 1.86 0.35 -16.44
CA ASP A 2 2.62 0.98 -15.35
C ASP A 2 3.29 2.29 -15.82
N GLN A 3 2.50 3.37 -15.81
CA GLN A 3 2.89 4.66 -16.37
C GLN A 3 3.96 5.34 -15.51
N ASN A 4 3.81 5.33 -14.18
CA ASN A 4 4.76 5.99 -13.27
C ASN A 4 6.19 5.46 -13.41
N ARG A 5 6.37 4.16 -13.66
CA ARG A 5 7.70 3.57 -13.90
C ARG A 5 8.30 4.02 -15.22
N ILE A 6 7.49 4.07 -16.28
CA ILE A 6 7.92 4.55 -17.60
C ILE A 6 8.30 6.03 -17.50
N LEU A 7 7.49 6.83 -16.83
CA LEU A 7 7.77 8.25 -16.59
C LEU A 7 9.06 8.45 -15.79
N SER A 8 9.23 7.71 -14.69
CA SER A 8 10.45 7.72 -13.86
C SER A 8 11.70 7.28 -14.62
N LYS A 9 11.56 6.52 -15.72
CA LYS A 9 12.65 6.17 -16.63
C LYS A 9 12.93 7.28 -17.65
N ASN A 10 11.89 7.93 -18.17
CA ASN A 10 12.02 8.95 -19.22
C ASN A 10 12.56 10.28 -18.71
N VAL A 11 12.34 10.64 -17.43
CA VAL A 11 12.82 11.92 -16.87
C VAL A 11 14.33 12.13 -17.02
N TYR A 12 15.13 11.05 -17.02
CA TYR A 12 16.58 11.11 -17.28
C TYR A 12 16.94 11.63 -18.68
N GLY A 13 15.98 11.63 -19.62
CA GLY A 13 16.14 12.19 -20.96
C GLY A 13 16.06 13.72 -21.00
N VAL A 14 15.64 14.38 -19.92
CA VAL A 14 15.62 15.85 -19.82
C VAL A 14 17.03 16.41 -19.95
N GLU A 15 18.01 15.82 -19.25
CA GLU A 15 19.42 16.21 -19.36
C GLU A 15 19.94 16.17 -20.81
N LYS A 16 19.46 15.21 -21.60
CA LYS A 16 19.90 14.99 -22.98
C LYS A 16 19.05 15.73 -24.02
N ASN A 17 18.09 16.55 -23.61
CA ASN A 17 17.10 17.18 -24.49
C ASN A 17 16.29 16.19 -25.34
N GLU A 18 16.17 14.93 -24.87
CA GLU A 18 15.36 13.86 -25.48
C GLU A 18 13.88 14.01 -25.10
N ILE A 19 13.60 14.60 -23.94
CA ILE A 19 12.26 14.98 -23.47
C ILE A 19 12.09 16.48 -23.67
N ARG A 20 10.99 16.91 -24.29
CA ARG A 20 10.71 18.31 -24.58
C ARG A 20 9.28 18.66 -24.23
N GLU A 21 9.06 19.89 -23.78
CA GLU A 21 7.72 20.44 -23.56
C GLU A 21 6.84 20.27 -24.81
N ASN A 22 5.53 20.10 -24.61
CA ASN A 22 4.55 20.05 -25.69
C ASN A 22 4.80 18.87 -26.66
N THR A 23 5.23 17.74 -26.09
CA THR A 23 5.40 16.48 -26.83
C THR A 23 4.82 15.29 -26.07
N ARG A 24 4.25 14.33 -26.82
CA ARG A 24 3.85 13.03 -26.28
C ARG A 24 5.09 12.19 -25.96
N ILE A 25 5.14 11.62 -24.76
CA ILE A 25 6.19 10.68 -24.37
C ILE A 25 5.99 9.36 -25.14
N LYS A 26 7.08 8.81 -25.67
CA LYS A 26 7.03 7.61 -26.49
C LYS A 26 6.45 6.43 -25.70
N ASN A 27 5.52 5.70 -26.31
CA ASN A 27 4.83 4.53 -25.73
C ASN A 27 4.01 4.84 -24.46
N THR A 28 3.59 6.09 -24.27
CA THR A 28 2.67 6.46 -23.21
C THR A 28 1.53 7.32 -23.74
N ASP A 29 0.51 7.50 -22.91
CA ASP A 29 -0.58 8.43 -23.16
C ASP A 29 -0.35 9.75 -22.40
N TYR A 30 0.89 10.22 -22.30
CA TYR A 30 1.23 11.44 -21.54
C TYR A 30 1.87 12.50 -22.41
N ILE A 31 1.49 13.76 -22.17
CA ILE A 31 2.14 14.95 -22.73
C ILE A 31 3.03 15.58 -21.66
N VAL A 32 4.23 16.01 -22.08
CA VAL A 32 5.13 16.83 -21.28
C VAL A 32 4.61 18.27 -21.26
N LEU A 33 4.27 18.74 -20.07
CA LEU A 33 3.77 20.10 -19.80
C LEU A 33 4.89 21.08 -19.49
N ASP A 34 5.96 20.61 -18.87
CA ASP A 34 7.12 21.42 -18.49
C ASP A 34 8.35 20.53 -18.24
N THR A 35 9.56 21.09 -18.37
CA THR A 35 10.83 20.41 -18.09
C THR A 35 11.83 21.38 -17.48
N ILE A 36 12.71 20.87 -16.62
CA ILE A 36 13.80 21.64 -16.03
C ILE A 36 15.06 20.76 -15.85
N ASP A 37 16.22 21.27 -16.25
CA ASP A 37 17.55 20.80 -15.84
C ASP A 37 18.32 21.99 -15.26
N THR A 38 18.45 22.07 -13.93
CA THR A 38 19.03 23.25 -13.27
C THR A 38 20.53 23.44 -13.51
N ASN A 39 21.19 22.51 -14.19
CA ASN A 39 22.54 22.72 -14.69
C ASN A 39 22.58 23.64 -15.92
N LYS A 40 21.47 23.79 -16.62
CA LYS A 40 21.37 24.51 -17.91
C LYS A 40 20.26 25.57 -17.91
N ASP A 41 19.19 25.31 -17.17
CA ASP A 41 18.00 26.13 -17.09
C ASP A 41 17.97 26.88 -15.75
N SER A 42 17.48 28.11 -15.77
CA SER A 42 17.18 28.88 -14.56
C SER A 42 15.70 28.69 -14.20
N LEU A 43 15.38 28.68 -12.90
CA LEU A 43 13.99 28.86 -12.50
C LEU A 43 13.56 30.29 -12.87
N LYS A 44 12.25 30.51 -13.05
CA LYS A 44 11.72 31.86 -13.37
C LYS A 44 12.03 32.92 -12.31
N ILE A 45 12.44 32.49 -11.12
CA ILE A 45 12.86 33.33 -10.00
C ILE A 45 14.37 33.60 -9.96
N ASP A 46 15.16 32.90 -10.79
CA ASP A 46 16.62 33.02 -10.83
C ASP A 46 17.08 33.73 -12.11
N GLN A 47 18.21 34.45 -12.02
CA GLN A 47 18.86 35.05 -13.18
C GLN A 47 19.81 34.09 -13.92
N ALA A 48 20.23 33.01 -13.27
CA ALA A 48 21.17 32.03 -13.82
C ALA A 48 20.85 30.61 -13.32
N PRO A 49 21.28 29.56 -14.04
CA PRO A 49 21.14 28.18 -13.58
C PRO A 49 21.88 27.92 -12.27
N ARG A 50 21.25 27.20 -11.34
CA ARG A 50 21.80 26.90 -10.00
C ARG A 50 22.91 25.86 -9.99
N LYS A 51 23.01 25.04 -11.05
CA LYS A 51 24.01 23.96 -11.19
C LYS A 51 23.99 22.93 -10.04
N ASN A 52 22.82 22.70 -9.46
CA ASN A 52 22.61 21.76 -8.36
C ASN A 52 22.09 20.40 -8.83
N SER A 53 22.10 20.14 -10.14
CA SER A 53 21.74 18.86 -10.77
C SER A 53 20.32 18.36 -10.55
N MET A 54 19.38 19.24 -10.17
CA MET A 54 17.95 18.89 -10.16
C MET A 54 17.43 18.80 -11.60
N GLN A 55 16.76 17.70 -11.90
CA GLN A 55 16.14 17.45 -13.20
C GLN A 55 14.73 16.95 -12.99
N ALA A 56 13.76 17.54 -13.70
CA ALA A 56 12.38 17.14 -13.59
C ALA A 56 11.58 17.39 -14.87
N MET A 57 10.44 16.70 -14.97
CA MET A 57 9.41 16.98 -15.97
C MET A 57 8.02 16.99 -15.31
N ALA A 58 7.14 17.89 -15.75
CA ALA A 58 5.73 17.83 -15.43
C ALA A 58 4.97 17.20 -16.60
N VAL A 59 4.07 16.26 -16.32
CA VAL A 59 3.31 15.54 -17.34
C VAL A 59 1.84 15.42 -16.97
N ALA A 60 0.97 15.26 -17.96
CA ALA A 60 -0.43 14.91 -17.74
C ALA A 60 -0.92 13.88 -18.78
N GLU A 61 -1.85 13.03 -18.37
CA GLU A 61 -2.42 12.00 -19.25
C GLU A 61 -3.32 12.64 -20.31
N ILE A 62 -3.23 12.18 -21.55
CA ILE A 62 -4.10 12.56 -22.66
C ILE A 62 -5.52 12.07 -22.37
N LYS A 63 -6.53 12.92 -22.59
CA LYS A 63 -7.94 12.50 -22.45
C LYS A 63 -8.28 11.40 -23.45
N ASP A 64 -9.21 10.53 -23.10
CA ASP A 64 -9.46 9.31 -23.86
C ASP A 64 -9.86 9.59 -25.32
N GLU A 65 -10.61 10.67 -25.57
CA GLU A 65 -11.01 11.11 -26.92
C GLU A 65 -9.83 11.54 -27.83
N TYR A 66 -8.66 11.81 -27.24
CA TYR A 66 -7.46 12.25 -27.94
C TYR A 66 -6.35 11.19 -28.01
N LYS A 67 -6.46 10.06 -27.31
CA LYS A 67 -5.38 9.05 -27.23
C LYS A 67 -4.98 8.44 -28.58
N ASN A 68 -5.93 8.36 -29.50
CA ASN A 68 -5.72 7.84 -30.86
C ASN A 68 -5.08 8.85 -31.83
N LYS A 69 -4.94 10.13 -31.43
CA LYS A 69 -4.32 11.15 -32.27
C LYS A 69 -2.80 11.12 -32.15
N GLU A 70 -2.12 11.37 -33.27
CA GLU A 70 -0.68 11.56 -33.27
C GLU A 70 -0.29 12.96 -32.76
N ASN A 71 0.99 13.13 -32.39
CA ASN A 71 1.48 14.39 -31.81
C ASN A 71 1.22 15.63 -32.69
N PRO A 72 1.37 15.59 -34.03
CA PRO A 72 1.03 16.74 -34.88
C PRO A 72 -0.45 17.14 -34.81
N ASP A 73 -1.36 16.15 -34.75
CA ASP A 73 -2.81 16.40 -34.70
C ASP A 73 -3.26 16.97 -33.36
N LEU A 74 -2.62 16.54 -32.27
CA LEU A 74 -2.87 17.08 -30.93
C LEU A 74 -2.54 18.58 -30.87
N LYS A 75 -1.42 18.99 -31.49
CA LYS A 75 -0.98 20.39 -31.53
C LYS A 75 -1.94 21.33 -32.27
N ASN A 76 -2.77 20.78 -33.15
CA ASN A 76 -3.78 21.55 -33.89
C ASN A 76 -5.06 21.77 -33.08
N VAL A 77 -5.21 21.16 -31.89
CA VAL A 77 -6.38 21.38 -31.04
C VAL A 77 -6.26 22.74 -30.34
N PRO A 78 -7.28 23.62 -30.45
CA PRO A 78 -7.26 24.90 -29.74
C PRO A 78 -7.05 24.73 -28.23
N GLY A 79 -6.15 25.52 -27.65
CA GLY A 79 -5.80 25.42 -26.23
C GLY A 79 -4.85 24.28 -25.87
N TYR A 80 -4.19 23.66 -26.85
CA TYR A 80 -3.12 22.69 -26.60
C TYR A 80 -1.97 23.30 -25.79
N PRO A 81 -1.36 22.57 -24.82
CA PRO A 81 -1.62 21.17 -24.47
C PRO A 81 -2.78 20.97 -23.47
N GLU A 82 -3.20 22.02 -22.77
CA GLU A 82 -4.15 21.94 -21.65
C GLU A 82 -5.52 21.39 -22.05
N SER A 83 -6.00 21.72 -23.26
CA SER A 83 -7.31 21.28 -23.73
C SER A 83 -7.40 19.77 -23.98
N VAL A 84 -6.27 19.09 -24.19
CA VAL A 84 -6.20 17.67 -24.56
C VAL A 84 -5.75 16.74 -23.43
N VAL A 85 -5.37 17.29 -22.27
CA VAL A 85 -4.91 16.51 -21.12
C VAL A 85 -5.95 16.49 -19.99
N LYS A 86 -5.92 15.41 -19.19
CA LYS A 86 -6.62 15.33 -17.92
C LYS A 86 -6.00 16.31 -16.93
N LYS A 87 -6.78 16.69 -15.91
CA LYS A 87 -6.37 17.66 -14.89
C LYS A 87 -5.54 17.05 -13.76
N ASP A 88 -4.94 15.88 -13.99
CA ASP A 88 -4.06 15.20 -13.05
C ASP A 88 -2.61 15.34 -13.54
N VAL A 89 -1.87 16.27 -12.92
CA VAL A 89 -0.48 16.57 -13.26
C VAL A 89 0.45 15.75 -12.37
N THR A 90 1.44 15.09 -12.97
CA THR A 90 2.50 14.40 -12.24
C THR A 90 3.83 15.07 -12.49
N ILE A 91 4.52 15.46 -11.41
CA ILE A 91 5.89 15.97 -11.46
C ILE A 91 6.84 14.81 -11.21
N VAL A 92 7.73 14.54 -12.15
CA VAL A 92 8.65 13.41 -12.10
C VAL A 92 10.05 13.95 -11.94
N TYR A 93 10.76 13.51 -10.91
CA TYR A 93 12.13 13.91 -10.61
C TYR A 93 13.12 12.81 -10.99
N ALA A 94 14.24 13.18 -11.61
CA ALA A 94 15.30 12.24 -11.94
C ALA A 94 16.16 11.93 -10.70
N GLY A 95 16.61 10.68 -10.58
CA GLY A 95 17.67 10.34 -9.65
C GLY A 95 19.06 10.69 -10.21
N THR A 96 20.10 10.27 -9.52
CA THR A 96 21.48 10.44 -9.99
C THR A 96 21.76 9.54 -11.20
N SER A 97 22.36 10.09 -12.27
CA SER A 97 22.54 9.40 -13.55
C SER A 97 23.68 8.36 -13.57
N SER A 98 24.56 8.31 -12.54
CA SER A 98 25.70 7.37 -12.49
C SER A 98 25.49 6.18 -11.53
N LYS A 99 25.19 5.01 -12.11
CA LYS A 99 25.12 3.69 -11.42
C LYS A 99 26.44 3.21 -10.78
N ARG A 100 27.53 3.98 -10.82
CA ARG A 100 28.84 3.64 -10.24
C ARG A 100 29.23 4.50 -9.03
N ASP A 101 28.80 5.76 -8.96
CA ASP A 101 29.14 6.66 -7.84
C ASP A 101 28.26 6.41 -6.61
N TRP A 102 27.05 5.87 -6.78
CA TRP A 102 26.10 5.68 -5.68
C TRP A 102 26.52 4.61 -4.65
N GLN A 103 27.34 3.62 -5.02
CA GLN A 103 27.79 2.59 -4.06
C GLN A 103 28.80 3.14 -3.04
N THR A 104 29.41 4.29 -3.33
CA THR A 104 30.51 4.86 -2.53
C THR A 104 30.13 6.21 -1.92
N ASN A 105 29.34 7.05 -2.62
CA ASN A 105 29.16 8.47 -2.27
C ASN A 105 27.69 8.89 -2.05
N VAL A 106 26.73 7.95 -1.95
CA VAL A 106 25.30 8.30 -1.84
C VAL A 106 25.00 9.23 -0.65
N GLY A 107 25.73 9.09 0.46
CA GLY A 107 25.58 9.96 1.62
C GLY A 107 26.00 11.40 1.36
N GLU A 108 27.12 11.61 0.66
CA GLU A 108 27.61 12.95 0.32
C GLU A 108 26.73 13.64 -0.72
N ILE A 109 26.32 12.92 -1.76
CA ILE A 109 25.38 13.41 -2.79
C ILE A 109 24.07 13.84 -2.14
N PHE A 110 23.57 13.02 -1.21
CA PHE A 110 22.34 13.28 -0.51
C PHE A 110 22.42 14.45 0.49
N LEU A 111 23.54 14.57 1.22
CA LEU A 111 23.80 15.72 2.08
C LEU A 111 23.93 17.02 1.26
N GLY A 112 24.62 16.97 0.12
CA GLY A 112 24.73 18.10 -0.82
C GLY A 112 23.38 18.50 -1.43
N ALA A 113 22.55 17.52 -1.82
CA ALA A 113 21.21 17.78 -2.36
C ALA A 113 20.26 18.45 -1.35
N LYS A 114 20.51 18.26 -0.05
CA LYS A 114 19.74 18.85 1.07
C LYS A 114 20.27 20.20 1.56
N ALA A 115 21.43 20.65 1.07
CA ALA A 115 21.95 21.95 1.44
C ALA A 115 20.94 23.07 1.06
N PRO A 116 21.01 24.24 1.72
CA PRO A 116 20.32 25.43 1.21
C PRO A 116 20.68 25.65 -0.27
N GLU A 117 19.68 25.90 -1.12
CA GLU A 117 19.79 25.94 -2.60
C GLU A 117 20.12 24.59 -3.30
N GLY A 118 20.11 23.48 -2.57
CA GLY A 118 20.25 22.13 -3.11
C GLY A 118 19.02 21.66 -3.91
N ALA A 119 19.13 20.45 -4.47
CA ALA A 119 18.11 19.87 -5.34
C ALA A 119 16.74 19.70 -4.65
N PHE A 120 16.70 19.41 -3.33
CA PHE A 120 15.44 19.29 -2.58
C PHE A 120 14.68 20.61 -2.47
N GLY A 121 15.37 21.71 -2.12
CA GLY A 121 14.76 23.03 -2.04
C GLY A 121 14.27 23.49 -3.41
N THR A 122 15.09 23.29 -4.42
CA THR A 122 14.78 23.60 -5.82
C THR A 122 13.59 22.78 -6.34
N SER A 123 13.46 21.52 -5.93
CA SER A 123 12.33 20.66 -6.29
C SER A 123 11.00 21.21 -5.78
N VAL A 124 10.98 21.78 -4.57
CA VAL A 124 9.78 22.43 -3.99
C VAL A 124 9.44 23.72 -4.74
N GLU A 125 10.45 24.51 -5.11
CA GLU A 125 10.23 25.74 -5.88
C GLU A 125 9.69 25.45 -7.27
N TYR A 126 10.28 24.48 -7.98
CA TYR A 126 9.78 24.00 -9.25
C TYR A 126 8.33 23.51 -9.15
N ALA A 127 8.01 22.71 -8.12
CA ALA A 127 6.64 22.25 -7.89
C ALA A 127 5.63 23.41 -7.69
N ARG A 128 6.04 24.48 -6.99
CA ARG A 128 5.21 25.69 -6.85
C ARG A 128 5.04 26.45 -8.16
N GLU A 129 6.03 26.44 -9.06
CA GLU A 129 5.86 26.99 -10.41
C GLU A 129 4.83 26.18 -11.20
N ILE A 130 4.89 24.85 -11.13
CA ILE A 130 3.89 23.97 -11.77
C ILE A 130 2.50 24.21 -11.19
N GLU A 131 2.34 24.30 -9.87
CA GLU A 131 1.04 24.61 -9.24
C GLU A 131 0.53 26.00 -9.60
N ARG A 132 1.41 26.97 -9.89
CA ARG A 132 0.99 28.29 -10.39
C ARG A 132 0.49 28.22 -11.84
N LYS A 133 1.06 27.36 -12.68
CA LYS A 133 0.58 27.11 -14.05
C LYS A 133 -0.71 26.27 -14.08
N TYR A 134 -0.81 25.29 -13.19
CA TYR A 134 -1.91 24.32 -13.12
C TYR A 134 -2.55 24.32 -11.72
N PRO A 135 -3.28 25.38 -11.35
CA PRO A 135 -3.66 25.59 -9.96
C PRO A 135 -4.86 24.73 -9.54
N LYS A 136 -4.85 24.29 -8.27
CA LYS A 136 -5.94 23.49 -7.69
C LYS A 136 -7.31 24.13 -7.79
N LYS A 137 -7.38 25.47 -7.72
CA LYS A 137 -8.63 26.24 -7.88
C LYS A 137 -9.29 26.03 -9.25
N ASP A 138 -8.52 25.66 -10.27
CA ASP A 138 -9.00 25.38 -11.63
C ASP A 138 -9.32 23.88 -11.82
N GLY A 139 -9.31 23.11 -10.73
CA GLY A 139 -9.62 21.68 -10.69
C GLY A 139 -8.45 20.76 -11.01
N PHE A 140 -7.21 21.28 -11.00
CA PHE A 140 -6.02 20.44 -11.16
C PHE A 140 -5.63 19.72 -9.87
N THR A 141 -5.22 18.47 -9.99
CA THR A 141 -4.52 17.73 -8.94
C THR A 141 -3.04 17.63 -9.32
N ILE A 142 -2.17 17.59 -8.30
CA ILE A 142 -0.73 17.47 -8.50
C ILE A 142 -0.23 16.31 -7.66
N GLY A 143 0.49 15.40 -8.31
CA GLY A 143 1.22 14.31 -7.69
C GLY A 143 2.70 14.36 -8.05
N THR A 144 3.52 13.59 -7.36
CA THR A 144 4.95 13.46 -7.64
C THR A 144 5.36 12.01 -7.87
N SER A 145 6.42 11.82 -8.65
CA SER A 145 7.01 10.51 -8.89
C SER A 145 8.52 10.63 -9.08
N GLY A 146 9.22 9.52 -9.01
CA GLY A 146 10.65 9.47 -9.19
C GLY A 146 11.27 8.15 -8.75
N HIS A 147 12.53 7.98 -9.12
CA HIS A 147 13.35 6.82 -8.79
C HIS A 147 14.57 7.24 -7.99
N SER A 148 15.02 6.42 -7.02
CA SER A 148 16.25 6.68 -6.27
C SER A 148 16.22 8.03 -5.55
N LEU A 149 17.21 8.90 -5.77
CA LEU A 149 17.24 10.29 -5.28
C LEU A 149 16.03 11.11 -5.74
N GLY A 150 15.59 10.96 -7.00
CA GLY A 150 14.38 11.63 -7.49
C GLY A 150 13.12 11.15 -6.80
N GLY A 151 13.10 9.89 -6.34
CA GLY A 151 12.04 9.38 -5.47
C GLY A 151 12.03 10.07 -4.10
N ALA A 152 13.20 10.39 -3.55
CA ALA A 152 13.32 11.12 -2.30
C ALA A 152 12.85 12.58 -2.43
N GLU A 153 13.23 13.25 -3.53
CA GLU A 153 12.76 14.60 -3.88
C GLU A 153 11.23 14.62 -4.05
N ALA A 154 10.68 13.65 -4.78
CA ALA A 154 9.24 13.50 -4.97
C ALA A 154 8.49 13.37 -3.63
N ILE A 155 8.98 12.52 -2.72
CA ILE A 155 8.41 12.35 -1.37
C ILE A 155 8.51 13.65 -0.57
N TYR A 156 9.66 14.32 -0.60
CA TYR A 156 9.90 15.56 0.12
C TYR A 156 8.92 16.66 -0.31
N VAL A 157 8.79 16.86 -1.62
CA VAL A 157 7.83 17.80 -2.22
C VAL A 157 6.39 17.43 -1.86
N ALA A 158 6.04 16.15 -1.96
CA ALA A 158 4.70 15.69 -1.64
C ALA A 158 4.29 15.99 -0.20
N VAL A 159 5.18 15.74 0.76
CA VAL A 159 4.90 16.03 2.18
C VAL A 159 4.76 17.52 2.43
N LEU A 160 5.65 18.35 1.88
CA LEU A 160 5.64 19.79 2.15
C LEU A 160 4.50 20.54 1.46
N LEU A 161 4.03 20.07 0.29
CA LEU A 161 2.98 20.74 -0.49
C LEU A 161 1.62 20.01 -0.43
N GLY A 162 1.54 18.90 0.31
CA GLY A 162 0.33 18.10 0.46
C GLY A 162 -0.11 17.40 -0.83
N TYR A 163 0.85 16.99 -1.67
CA TYR A 163 0.58 16.18 -2.87
C TYR A 163 0.63 14.70 -2.57
N ASN A 164 0.16 13.84 -3.48
CA ASN A 164 0.42 12.40 -3.41
C ASN A 164 1.75 12.06 -4.09
N ALA A 165 2.42 10.98 -3.67
CA ALA A 165 3.63 10.48 -4.35
C ALA A 165 3.55 9.00 -4.70
N PHE A 166 4.10 8.64 -5.86
CA PHE A 166 4.33 7.26 -6.26
C PHE A 166 5.77 7.08 -6.73
N THR A 167 6.60 6.37 -5.98
CA THR A 167 8.04 6.31 -6.21
C THR A 167 8.58 4.88 -6.26
N TYR A 168 9.80 4.76 -6.79
CA TYR A 168 10.48 3.49 -6.96
C TYR A 168 11.87 3.55 -6.34
N GLY A 169 12.16 2.62 -5.42
CA GLY A 169 13.46 2.55 -4.76
C GLY A 169 13.86 3.88 -4.13
N ALA A 170 12.91 4.65 -3.58
CA ALA A 170 13.21 6.00 -3.12
C ALA A 170 14.28 5.98 -2.02
N ALA A 171 15.28 6.85 -2.14
CA ALA A 171 16.18 7.13 -1.04
C ALA A 171 15.40 7.82 0.11
N GLY A 172 16.03 7.97 1.28
CA GLY A 172 15.40 8.68 2.40
C GLY A 172 15.06 10.11 1.98
N SER A 173 13.96 10.68 2.45
CA SER A 173 13.59 12.06 2.07
C SER A 173 14.22 13.12 2.98
N GLY A 174 14.67 12.74 4.18
CA GLY A 174 15.15 13.68 5.19
C GLY A 174 14.09 14.50 5.91
N LEU A 175 12.82 14.13 5.75
CA LEU A 175 11.71 14.77 6.45
C LEU A 175 11.76 14.46 7.95
N THR A 176 11.39 15.45 8.76
CA THR A 176 11.25 15.26 10.21
C THR A 176 9.97 14.50 10.56
N ASP A 177 9.92 13.90 11.75
CA ASP A 177 8.72 13.24 12.27
C ASP A 177 7.50 14.16 12.26
N GLU A 178 7.67 15.43 12.62
CA GLU A 178 6.60 16.43 12.67
C GLU A 178 6.02 16.71 11.28
N GLN A 179 6.87 16.86 10.25
CA GLN A 179 6.44 17.03 8.87
C GLN A 179 5.62 15.81 8.41
N ILE A 180 6.08 14.61 8.76
CA ILE A 180 5.42 13.35 8.40
C ILE A 180 4.08 13.19 9.13
N LYS A 181 3.99 13.58 10.42
CA LYS A 181 2.75 13.50 11.22
C LYS A 181 1.66 14.46 10.70
N GLN A 182 2.05 15.61 10.16
CA GLN A 182 1.12 16.62 9.65
C GLN A 182 0.60 16.27 8.25
N TYR A 183 1.34 15.48 7.48
CA TYR A 183 0.96 15.09 6.13
C TYR A 183 -0.33 14.26 6.09
N LYS A 184 -1.19 14.58 5.11
CA LYS A 184 -2.52 13.94 4.93
C LYS A 184 -2.70 13.25 3.57
N GLY A 185 -1.73 13.38 2.67
CA GLY A 185 -1.79 12.70 1.38
C GLY A 185 -1.36 11.24 1.46
N THR A 186 -1.22 10.61 0.30
CA THR A 186 -0.76 9.24 0.16
C THR A 186 0.61 9.18 -0.50
N ILE A 187 1.52 8.41 0.09
CA ILE A 187 2.83 8.13 -0.49
C ILE A 187 2.99 6.62 -0.64
N VAL A 188 3.31 6.19 -1.85
CA VAL A 188 3.64 4.80 -2.15
C VAL A 188 5.06 4.72 -2.66
N ASN A 189 5.86 3.85 -2.07
CA ASN A 189 7.22 3.56 -2.52
C ASN A 189 7.33 2.05 -2.80
N LEU A 190 7.56 1.68 -4.05
CA LEU A 190 7.86 0.30 -4.42
C LEU A 190 9.37 0.08 -4.42
N PHE A 191 9.85 -0.94 -3.73
CA PHE A 191 11.29 -1.24 -3.68
C PHE A 191 11.55 -2.72 -3.84
N ASP A 192 12.73 -3.08 -4.34
CA ASP A 192 13.13 -4.48 -4.34
C ASP A 192 13.59 -4.88 -2.94
N THR A 193 13.24 -6.08 -2.48
CA THR A 193 13.66 -6.54 -1.14
C THR A 193 15.18 -6.62 -0.95
N THR A 194 15.96 -6.62 -2.04
CA THR A 194 17.43 -6.59 -2.03
C THR A 194 18.02 -5.20 -2.26
N ASP A 195 17.18 -4.17 -2.43
CA ASP A 195 17.58 -2.80 -2.73
C ASP A 195 18.35 -2.13 -1.58
N ALA A 196 19.67 -2.03 -1.76
CA ALA A 196 20.59 -1.44 -0.80
C ALA A 196 20.32 0.05 -0.47
N VAL A 197 19.71 0.80 -1.40
CA VAL A 197 19.41 2.24 -1.20
C VAL A 197 18.23 2.41 -0.25
N THR A 198 17.24 1.53 -0.36
CA THR A 198 16.07 1.55 0.53
C THR A 198 16.31 0.85 1.87
N SER A 199 17.30 -0.05 1.95
CA SER A 199 17.53 -0.92 3.11
C SER A 199 18.54 -0.42 4.16
N GLY A 200 19.18 0.74 3.97
CA GLY A 200 20.34 1.20 4.77
C GLY A 200 20.10 2.40 5.70
N VAL A 201 20.99 2.52 6.71
CA VAL A 201 21.07 3.48 7.86
C VAL A 201 21.01 4.98 7.48
N LEU A 202 20.94 5.34 6.20
CA LEU A 202 20.89 6.72 5.71
C LEU A 202 19.46 7.30 5.58
N THR A 203 18.40 6.50 5.84
CA THR A 203 17.04 6.82 5.35
C THR A 203 15.87 6.69 6.35
N ASP A 204 16.11 6.41 7.64
CA ASP A 204 15.03 6.13 8.63
C ASP A 204 14.02 5.06 8.17
N GLY A 205 14.49 4.12 7.35
CA GLY A 205 13.68 3.09 6.71
C GLY A 205 13.04 2.10 7.70
N ARG A 206 11.71 2.02 7.63
CA ARG A 206 10.76 1.10 8.32
C ARG A 206 10.29 1.55 9.71
N LYS A 207 9.36 2.52 9.73
CA LYS A 207 8.03 2.46 10.39
C LYS A 207 7.39 3.87 10.52
N LYS A 208 6.62 4.34 9.53
CA LYS A 208 5.73 5.51 9.70
C LYS A 208 4.44 5.38 8.87
N ILE A 209 3.33 5.75 9.50
CA ILE A 209 1.94 5.49 9.09
C ILE A 209 1.44 6.22 7.80
N PRO A 210 2.11 7.24 7.21
CA PRO A 210 1.67 7.77 5.90
C PRO A 210 2.37 7.14 4.68
N PHE A 211 3.35 6.26 4.88
CA PHE A 211 4.14 5.68 3.78
C PHE A 211 3.75 4.22 3.54
N LEU A 212 3.15 3.95 2.39
CA LEU A 212 2.99 2.59 1.89
C LEU A 212 4.27 2.16 1.17
N SER A 213 5.25 1.68 1.95
CA SER A 213 6.49 1.11 1.41
C SER A 213 6.33 -0.38 1.20
N ILE A 214 6.32 -0.82 -0.06
CA ILE A 214 6.04 -2.21 -0.45
C ILE A 214 7.28 -2.85 -1.06
N GLY A 215 7.78 -3.90 -0.41
CA GLY A 215 8.88 -4.70 -0.90
C GLY A 215 8.40 -5.75 -1.90
N ILE A 216 9.03 -5.81 -3.06
CA ILE A 216 8.78 -6.81 -4.10
C ILE A 216 10.06 -7.65 -4.23
N ASP A 217 9.93 -8.96 -4.10
CA ASP A 217 11.05 -9.90 -4.24
C ASP A 217 11.23 -10.28 -5.71
N ASN A 218 12.24 -9.72 -6.38
CA ASN A 218 12.60 -10.04 -7.76
C ASN A 218 14.06 -10.56 -7.81
N PRO A 219 14.30 -11.86 -7.99
CA PRO A 219 15.62 -12.46 -8.00
C PRO A 219 16.22 -12.22 -9.38
N TRP A 220 17.55 -12.36 -9.41
CA TRP A 220 18.33 -12.43 -10.64
C TRP A 220 18.30 -11.20 -11.51
N TRP A 221 18.90 -10.07 -11.09
CA TRP A 221 19.57 -9.16 -12.03
C TRP A 221 20.16 -7.85 -11.45
N ARG A 222 21.08 -7.31 -12.27
CA ARG A 222 21.85 -6.06 -12.26
C ARG A 222 21.54 -4.99 -11.18
N THR A 223 22.63 -4.42 -10.65
CA THR A 223 22.67 -3.25 -9.75
C THR A 223 21.97 -3.42 -8.39
N ALA A 224 22.29 -4.50 -7.65
CA ALA A 224 21.90 -4.70 -6.24
C ALA A 224 20.42 -4.39 -5.93
N GLY A 225 19.50 -4.76 -6.82
CA GLY A 225 18.06 -4.55 -6.63
C GLY A 225 17.60 -3.09 -6.78
N HIS A 226 18.35 -2.20 -7.41
CA HIS A 226 18.02 -0.77 -7.49
C HIS A 226 17.72 -0.30 -8.93
N SER A 227 17.02 -1.12 -9.72
CA SER A 227 16.77 -0.82 -11.13
C SER A 227 15.28 -0.80 -11.45
N LEU A 228 14.82 0.24 -12.16
CA LEU A 228 13.42 0.37 -12.55
C LEU A 228 12.86 -0.80 -13.35
N ASP A 229 13.64 -1.53 -14.15
CA ASP A 229 13.06 -2.63 -14.94
C ASP A 229 12.59 -3.83 -14.05
N GLN A 230 12.88 -3.83 -12.72
CA GLN A 230 12.63 -4.94 -11.76
C GLN A 230 11.20 -5.03 -11.30
N PHE A 231 10.51 -3.92 -11.42
CA PHE A 231 9.08 -3.84 -11.20
C PHE A 231 8.39 -4.36 -12.45
N GLN A 232 8.14 -5.67 -12.45
CA GLN A 232 7.37 -6.34 -13.49
C GLN A 232 5.89 -6.29 -13.18
N VAL A 233 5.08 -6.21 -14.24
CA VAL A 233 3.62 -6.20 -14.14
C VAL A 233 2.99 -7.30 -14.98
N ASP A 234 1.85 -7.81 -14.51
CA ASP A 234 1.00 -8.73 -15.26
C ASP A 234 0.23 -8.02 -16.40
N LYS A 235 -0.58 -8.77 -17.15
CA LYS A 235 -1.40 -8.23 -18.26
C LYS A 235 -2.41 -7.17 -17.83
N LYS A 236 -2.77 -7.12 -16.53
CA LYS A 236 -3.71 -6.14 -15.96
C LYS A 236 -2.98 -4.94 -15.34
N GLY A 237 -1.65 -4.94 -15.33
CA GLY A 237 -0.84 -3.88 -14.74
C GLY A 237 -0.57 -4.08 -13.24
N ASN A 238 -0.89 -5.25 -12.66
CA ASN A 238 -0.56 -5.54 -11.27
C ASN A 238 0.92 -5.88 -11.15
N TYR A 239 1.60 -5.38 -10.12
CA TYR A 239 3.00 -5.74 -9.89
C TYR A 239 3.10 -7.14 -9.31
N ILE A 240 4.03 -7.91 -9.85
CA ILE A 240 4.24 -9.32 -9.48
C ILE A 240 5.65 -9.51 -8.92
N ASN A 241 5.79 -10.45 -7.99
CA ASN A 241 7.09 -10.92 -7.54
C ASN A 241 7.63 -12.01 -8.47
N LYS A 242 8.80 -12.53 -8.10
CA LYS A 242 9.49 -13.64 -8.77
C LYS A 242 8.74 -14.92 -9.00
N TYR A 243 7.76 -15.17 -8.14
CA TYR A 243 6.95 -16.36 -8.21
C TYR A 243 5.70 -16.14 -9.08
N GLY A 244 5.54 -14.94 -9.66
CA GLY A 244 4.34 -14.53 -10.37
C GLY A 244 3.18 -14.16 -9.44
N ASP A 245 3.41 -14.07 -8.13
CA ASP A 245 2.38 -13.66 -7.18
C ASP A 245 2.19 -12.14 -7.26
N ILE A 246 0.94 -11.69 -7.36
CA ILE A 246 0.60 -10.26 -7.29
C ILE A 246 1.00 -9.72 -5.91
N VAL A 247 1.73 -8.60 -5.89
CA VAL A 247 2.15 -7.88 -4.68
C VAL A 247 1.49 -6.51 -4.58
N VAL A 248 1.17 -5.89 -5.72
CA VAL A 248 0.49 -4.59 -5.79
C VAL A 248 -0.57 -4.63 -6.86
N TYR A 249 -1.80 -4.29 -6.50
CA TYR A 249 -2.93 -4.25 -7.42
C TYR A 249 -3.01 -2.90 -8.12
N SER A 250 -3.21 -2.91 -9.44
CA SER A 250 -3.58 -1.69 -10.17
C SER A 250 -5.05 -1.33 -9.90
N ASP A 251 -5.36 -0.04 -9.90
CA ASP A 251 -6.75 0.46 -9.92
C ASP A 251 -7.39 0.38 -11.31
N LEU A 252 -6.66 -0.14 -12.31
CA LEU A 252 -7.04 -0.25 -13.73
C LEU A 252 -7.07 1.07 -14.52
N ASN A 253 -6.73 2.19 -13.86
CA ASN A 253 -6.72 3.56 -14.37
C ASN A 253 -5.32 4.19 -14.36
N GLY A 254 -4.26 3.40 -14.16
CA GLY A 254 -2.87 3.88 -14.17
C GLY A 254 -2.30 4.17 -12.78
N GLY A 255 -3.12 4.06 -11.73
CA GLY A 255 -2.70 4.07 -10.33
C GLY A 255 -2.73 2.67 -9.71
N ILE A 256 -2.82 2.65 -8.38
CA ILE A 256 -2.91 1.42 -7.57
C ILE A 256 -4.18 1.40 -6.74
N SER A 257 -4.66 0.19 -6.45
CA SER A 257 -5.68 -0.02 -5.43
C SER A 257 -5.01 -0.30 -4.10
N ILE A 258 -5.06 0.68 -3.19
CA ILE A 258 -4.42 0.59 -1.87
C ILE A 258 -5.02 -0.54 -1.04
N GLU A 259 -6.33 -0.68 -1.02
CA GLU A 259 -7.04 -1.69 -0.22
C GLU A 259 -6.70 -3.09 -0.67
N GLN A 260 -6.74 -3.35 -1.99
CA GLN A 260 -6.34 -4.63 -2.55
C GLN A 260 -4.87 -4.92 -2.29
N THR A 261 -4.01 -3.89 -2.38
CA THR A 261 -2.58 -4.01 -2.13
C THR A 261 -2.29 -4.33 -0.67
N LEU A 262 -2.95 -3.69 0.29
CA LEU A 262 -2.81 -4.00 1.71
C LEU A 262 -3.26 -5.43 2.03
N LEU A 263 -4.35 -5.90 1.42
CA LEU A 263 -4.83 -7.27 1.60
C LEU A 263 -3.89 -8.31 0.99
N VAL A 264 -3.32 -8.02 -0.18
CA VAL A 264 -2.44 -8.98 -0.85
C VAL A 264 -1.09 -9.14 -0.15
N GLN A 265 -0.64 -8.16 0.64
CA GLN A 265 0.56 -8.33 1.48
C GLN A 265 0.42 -9.55 2.39
N SER A 266 -0.74 -9.74 3.05
CA SER A 266 -1.00 -10.94 3.86
C SER A 266 -1.03 -12.22 3.03
N ILE A 267 -1.55 -12.19 1.80
CA ILE A 267 -1.50 -13.36 0.89
C ILE A 267 -0.05 -13.72 0.54
N VAL A 268 0.79 -12.72 0.24
CA VAL A 268 2.20 -12.93 -0.09
C VAL A 268 2.95 -13.52 1.10
N GLU A 269 2.73 -13.00 2.31
CA GLU A 269 3.29 -13.54 3.56
C GLU A 269 2.86 -15.00 3.80
N ASN A 270 1.56 -15.27 3.69
CA ASN A 270 1.01 -16.61 3.83
C ASN A 270 1.61 -17.58 2.80
N LYS A 271 1.72 -17.17 1.53
CA LYS A 271 2.34 -17.98 0.46
C LYS A 271 3.81 -18.26 0.76
N MET A 272 4.57 -17.29 1.27
CA MET A 272 5.96 -17.54 1.69
C MET A 272 6.04 -18.58 2.81
N GLN A 273 5.16 -18.51 3.81
CA GLN A 273 5.11 -19.50 4.89
C GLN A 273 4.67 -20.88 4.38
N MET A 274 3.68 -20.94 3.50
CA MET A 274 3.23 -22.18 2.85
C MET A 274 4.36 -22.85 2.07
N ARG A 275 5.12 -22.09 1.24
CA ARG A 275 6.29 -22.60 0.51
C ARG A 275 7.37 -23.15 1.48
N ARG A 276 7.60 -22.51 2.63
CA ARG A 276 8.53 -23.03 3.66
C ARG A 276 8.02 -24.33 4.27
N LEU A 277 6.73 -24.41 4.59
CA LEU A 277 6.13 -25.62 5.14
C LEU A 277 6.24 -26.78 4.14
N GLU A 278 5.94 -26.55 2.86
CA GLU A 278 6.04 -27.55 1.80
C GLU A 278 7.45 -28.15 1.70
N HIS A 279 8.48 -27.36 1.97
CA HIS A 279 9.86 -27.82 1.91
C HIS A 279 10.34 -28.51 3.21
N TYR A 280 9.88 -28.06 4.39
CA TYR A 280 10.50 -28.45 5.68
C TYR A 280 9.57 -29.09 6.71
N GLY A 281 8.25 -29.17 6.50
CA GLY A 281 7.37 -29.55 7.61
C GLY A 281 5.90 -29.85 7.37
N VAL A 282 5.39 -29.88 6.13
CA VAL A 282 3.97 -30.21 5.88
C VAL A 282 3.58 -31.58 6.44
N ASP A 283 4.48 -32.57 6.39
CA ASP A 283 4.19 -33.94 6.83
C ASP A 283 4.06 -34.08 8.36
N LYS A 284 4.49 -33.07 9.12
CA LYS A 284 4.28 -33.04 10.59
C LYS A 284 2.84 -32.62 10.88
N MET A 285 2.17 -33.25 11.87
CA MET A 285 0.77 -32.96 12.20
C MET A 285 0.50 -31.44 12.41
N GLY A 286 1.41 -30.73 13.07
CA GLY A 286 1.33 -29.27 13.25
C GLY A 286 1.49 -28.48 11.95
N GLY A 287 2.39 -28.91 11.06
CA GLY A 287 2.61 -28.26 9.76
C GLY A 287 1.43 -28.43 8.79
N LYS A 288 0.78 -29.60 8.77
CA LYS A 288 -0.44 -29.83 7.99
C LYS A 288 -1.59 -28.93 8.44
N LYS A 289 -1.81 -28.79 9.75
CA LYS A 289 -2.85 -27.91 10.32
C LYS A 289 -2.59 -26.45 9.93
N GLU A 290 -1.34 -25.99 10.07
CA GLU A 290 -0.96 -24.62 9.72
C GLU A 290 -1.10 -24.33 8.22
N TYR A 291 -0.65 -25.24 7.36
CA TYR A 291 -0.79 -25.08 5.91
C TYR A 291 -2.26 -24.94 5.49
N GLN A 292 -3.15 -25.76 6.04
CA GLN A 292 -4.59 -25.66 5.74
C GLN A 292 -5.21 -24.37 6.28
N ARG A 293 -4.75 -23.87 7.43
CA ARG A 293 -5.17 -22.58 7.98
C ARG A 293 -4.81 -21.43 7.04
N LEU A 294 -3.54 -21.37 6.60
CA LEU A 294 -3.05 -20.35 5.67
C LEU A 294 -3.76 -20.40 4.32
N LYS A 295 -4.04 -21.61 3.81
CA LYS A 295 -4.80 -21.80 2.57
C LYS A 295 -6.21 -21.21 2.66
N LYS A 296 -6.95 -21.52 3.73
CA LYS A 296 -8.30 -20.97 3.96
C LYS A 296 -8.28 -19.45 4.11
N GLU A 297 -7.28 -18.92 4.83
CA GLU A 297 -7.11 -17.48 4.97
C GLU A 297 -6.85 -16.80 3.61
N ASN A 298 -6.02 -17.40 2.75
CA ASN A 298 -5.77 -16.89 1.40
C ASN A 298 -7.03 -16.91 0.52
N GLU A 299 -7.83 -17.98 0.55
CA GLU A 299 -9.11 -18.06 -0.18
C GLU A 299 -10.09 -16.97 0.28
N TRP A 300 -10.17 -16.75 1.59
CA TRP A 300 -10.98 -15.69 2.16
C TRP A 300 -10.47 -14.29 1.77
N LEU A 301 -9.16 -14.03 1.88
CA LEU A 301 -8.54 -12.76 1.48
C LEU A 301 -8.79 -12.47 -0.01
N GLN A 302 -8.67 -13.49 -0.87
CA GLN A 302 -8.94 -13.36 -2.29
C GLN A 302 -10.41 -12.99 -2.57
N THR A 303 -11.34 -13.52 -1.78
CA THR A 303 -12.76 -13.15 -1.88
C THR A 303 -12.97 -11.66 -1.56
N GLN A 304 -12.27 -11.13 -0.56
CA GLN A 304 -12.33 -9.70 -0.24
C GLN A 304 -11.70 -8.83 -1.36
N ILE A 305 -10.54 -9.23 -1.88
CA ILE A 305 -9.87 -8.57 -3.00
C ILE A 305 -10.77 -8.53 -4.25
N ASN A 306 -11.54 -9.59 -4.50
CA ASN A 306 -12.46 -9.65 -5.64
C ASN A 306 -13.60 -8.62 -5.52
N SER A 307 -14.05 -8.29 -4.30
CA SER A 307 -15.06 -7.23 -4.08
C SER A 307 -14.54 -5.87 -4.52
N PHE A 308 -13.31 -5.50 -4.15
CA PHE A 308 -12.67 -4.27 -4.63
C PHE A 308 -12.39 -4.30 -6.13
N THR A 309 -12.05 -5.46 -6.69
CA THR A 309 -11.86 -5.60 -8.15
C THR A 309 -13.14 -5.20 -8.91
N LYS A 310 -14.32 -5.59 -8.42
CA LYS A 310 -15.60 -5.21 -9.02
C LYS A 310 -15.80 -3.69 -9.02
N LEU A 311 -15.46 -3.02 -7.92
CA LEU A 311 -15.52 -1.56 -7.80
C LEU A 311 -14.56 -0.86 -8.76
N ASN A 312 -13.32 -1.33 -8.88
CA ASN A 312 -12.34 -0.76 -9.81
C ASN A 312 -12.77 -0.93 -11.28
N VAL A 313 -13.35 -2.09 -11.62
CA VAL A 313 -13.93 -2.32 -12.96
C VAL A 313 -15.12 -1.38 -13.21
N LEU A 314 -15.98 -1.16 -12.20
CA LEU A 314 -17.09 -0.22 -12.32
C LEU A 314 -16.59 1.21 -12.51
N ARG A 315 -15.65 1.67 -11.66
CA ARG A 315 -14.99 2.98 -11.78
C ARG A 315 -14.46 3.20 -13.18
N LYS A 316 -13.69 2.24 -13.71
CA LYS A 316 -13.16 2.31 -15.08
C LYS A 316 -14.24 2.44 -16.15
N LYS A 317 -15.38 1.76 -16.00
CA LYS A 317 -16.50 1.88 -16.93
C LYS A 317 -17.16 3.25 -16.87
N LEU A 318 -17.36 3.80 -15.67
CA LEU A 318 -17.97 5.12 -15.49
C LEU A 318 -17.06 6.22 -16.04
N THR A 319 -15.73 6.09 -15.89
CA THR A 319 -14.77 7.04 -16.45
C THR A 319 -14.58 6.94 -17.97
N ALA A 320 -15.06 5.87 -18.62
CA ALA A 320 -14.84 5.65 -20.06
C ALA A 320 -15.61 6.63 -20.97
N SER A 321 -16.55 7.40 -20.43
CA SER A 321 -17.34 8.40 -21.15
C SER A 321 -16.57 9.70 -21.45
N GLY A 322 -15.31 9.83 -21.00
CA GLY A 322 -14.43 10.97 -21.29
C GLY A 322 -14.62 12.20 -20.39
N GLY A 323 -15.73 12.28 -19.64
CA GLY A 323 -16.05 13.39 -18.74
C GLY A 323 -15.45 13.29 -17.32
N GLY A 324 -14.71 12.22 -17.01
CA GLY A 324 -14.41 11.85 -15.62
C GLY A 324 -15.64 11.29 -14.90
N LEU A 325 -15.55 11.08 -13.59
CA LEU A 325 -16.72 10.70 -12.79
C LEU A 325 -17.58 11.95 -12.55
N SER A 326 -18.89 11.82 -12.72
CA SER A 326 -19.84 12.79 -12.16
C SER A 326 -19.77 12.78 -10.63
N GLY A 327 -20.22 13.86 -10.00
CA GLY A 327 -20.27 13.94 -8.53
C GLY A 327 -21.03 12.77 -7.90
N ASN A 328 -22.15 12.35 -8.49
CA ASN A 328 -22.95 11.24 -7.99
C ASN A 328 -22.25 9.88 -8.19
N GLU A 329 -21.57 9.67 -9.32
CA GLU A 329 -20.80 8.45 -9.55
C GLU A 329 -19.61 8.35 -8.57
N GLN A 330 -18.97 9.48 -8.26
CA GLN A 330 -17.90 9.54 -7.28
C GLN A 330 -18.42 9.18 -5.88
N ILE A 331 -19.50 9.82 -5.41
CA ILE A 331 -20.10 9.54 -4.09
C ILE A 331 -20.50 8.06 -4.01
N TYR A 332 -21.19 7.52 -5.01
CA TYR A 332 -21.59 6.12 -5.03
C TYR A 332 -20.41 5.15 -4.92
N LEU A 333 -19.33 5.42 -5.65
CA LEU A 333 -18.13 4.57 -5.62
C LEU A 333 -17.42 4.67 -4.27
N ASP A 334 -17.30 5.86 -3.71
CA ASP A 334 -16.65 6.11 -2.42
C ASP A 334 -17.44 5.45 -1.28
N ASP A 335 -18.77 5.58 -1.28
CA ASP A 335 -19.65 4.91 -0.33
C ASP A 335 -19.61 3.38 -0.49
N SER A 336 -19.62 2.88 -1.71
CA SER A 336 -19.49 1.43 -1.98
C SER A 336 -18.13 0.88 -1.51
N GLN A 337 -17.05 1.66 -1.67
CA GLN A 337 -15.72 1.33 -1.19
C GLN A 337 -15.65 1.36 0.33
N ALA A 338 -16.20 2.38 0.99
CA ALA A 338 -16.31 2.48 2.44
C ALA A 338 -17.11 1.31 3.02
N LEU A 339 -18.24 0.96 2.42
CA LEU A 339 -19.03 -0.20 2.81
C LEU A 339 -18.23 -1.51 2.71
N THR A 340 -17.43 -1.67 1.65
CA THR A 340 -16.58 -2.85 1.48
C THR A 340 -15.49 -2.92 2.56
N ILE A 341 -14.89 -1.78 2.92
CA ILE A 341 -13.90 -1.69 4.01
C ILE A 341 -14.54 -2.06 5.36
N VAL A 342 -15.73 -1.56 5.66
CA VAL A 342 -16.46 -1.87 6.91
C VAL A 342 -16.80 -3.36 7.00
N LYS A 343 -17.29 -3.96 5.91
CA LYS A 343 -17.56 -5.41 5.83
C LYS A 343 -16.28 -6.24 6.02
N LEU A 344 -15.18 -5.82 5.42
CA LEU A 344 -13.87 -6.44 5.58
C LEU A 344 -13.41 -6.39 7.05
N ALA A 345 -13.50 -5.22 7.68
CA ALA A 345 -13.10 -5.03 9.08
C ALA A 345 -13.93 -5.92 10.02
N SER A 346 -15.25 -6.00 9.81
CA SER A 346 -16.13 -6.92 10.55
C SER A 346 -15.71 -8.35 10.36
N SER A 347 -15.51 -8.81 9.14
CA SER A 347 -15.15 -10.20 8.92
C SER A 347 -13.76 -10.56 9.49
N LYS A 348 -12.78 -9.63 9.45
CA LYS A 348 -11.49 -9.82 10.16
C LYS A 348 -11.68 -9.89 11.67
N PHE A 349 -12.51 -9.01 12.24
CA PHE A 349 -12.81 -9.00 13.66
C PHE A 349 -13.49 -10.30 14.09
N ASP A 350 -14.47 -10.78 13.34
CA ASP A 350 -15.19 -12.02 13.61
C ASP A 350 -14.24 -13.22 13.61
N MET A 351 -13.35 -13.33 12.61
CA MET A 351 -12.33 -14.40 12.56
C MET A 351 -11.34 -14.33 13.74
N ALA A 352 -10.88 -13.13 14.10
CA ALA A 352 -10.00 -12.97 15.26
C ALA A 352 -10.71 -13.39 16.54
N MET A 353 -11.99 -13.03 16.68
CA MET A 353 -12.80 -13.36 17.84
C MET A 353 -13.11 -14.85 17.93
N GLU A 354 -13.41 -15.51 16.81
CA GLU A 354 -13.58 -16.97 16.76
C GLU A 354 -12.34 -17.70 17.26
N ASN A 355 -11.14 -17.25 16.87
CA ASN A 355 -9.88 -17.83 17.35
C ASN A 355 -9.67 -17.62 18.85
N VAL A 356 -9.98 -16.42 19.37
CA VAL A 356 -9.89 -16.12 20.81
C VAL A 356 -10.88 -16.98 21.61
N VAL A 357 -12.12 -17.08 21.14
CA VAL A 357 -13.15 -17.91 21.77
C VAL A 357 -12.74 -19.38 21.77
N LYS A 358 -12.21 -19.87 20.65
CA LYS A 358 -11.72 -21.24 20.54
C LYS A 358 -10.57 -21.50 21.53
N LEU A 359 -9.58 -20.61 21.58
CA LEU A 359 -8.42 -20.75 22.48
C LEU A 359 -8.85 -20.89 23.94
N TYR A 360 -9.76 -20.02 24.42
CA TYR A 360 -10.21 -20.10 25.81
C TYR A 360 -11.08 -21.33 26.08
N LYS A 361 -11.90 -21.77 25.12
CA LYS A 361 -12.66 -23.03 25.25
C LYS A 361 -11.75 -24.25 25.29
N ASP A 362 -10.73 -24.28 24.43
CA ASP A 362 -9.72 -25.34 24.42
C ASP A 362 -8.94 -25.35 25.74
N ALA A 363 -8.53 -24.19 26.26
CA ALA A 363 -7.85 -24.10 27.55
C ALA A 363 -8.72 -24.60 28.72
N VAL A 364 -10.01 -24.27 28.78
CA VAL A 364 -10.93 -24.80 29.81
C VAL A 364 -11.01 -26.32 29.73
N ARG A 365 -11.17 -26.86 28.53
CA ARG A 365 -11.21 -28.31 28.30
C ARG A 365 -9.89 -28.98 28.69
N GLU A 366 -8.75 -28.40 28.33
CA GLU A 366 -7.42 -28.93 28.68
C GLU A 366 -7.22 -28.98 30.20
N LEU A 367 -7.73 -28.01 30.96
CA LEU A 367 -7.70 -28.06 32.43
C LEU A 367 -8.50 -29.25 32.98
N GLU A 368 -9.69 -29.49 32.44
CA GLU A 368 -10.53 -30.63 32.83
C GLU A 368 -9.87 -31.97 32.46
N GLU A 369 -9.31 -32.07 31.26
CA GLU A 369 -8.59 -33.25 30.77
C GLU A 369 -7.36 -33.54 31.65
N MET A 370 -6.51 -32.53 31.92
CA MET A 370 -5.34 -32.68 32.80
C MET A 370 -5.71 -33.14 34.22
N TRP A 371 -6.82 -32.63 34.77
CA TRP A 371 -7.30 -33.06 36.08
C TRP A 371 -7.72 -34.52 36.10
N GLN A 372 -8.47 -34.97 35.08
CA GLN A 372 -8.90 -36.37 34.97
C GLN A 372 -7.72 -37.31 34.70
N GLU A 373 -6.80 -36.94 33.81
CA GLU A 373 -5.59 -37.71 33.51
C GLU A 373 -4.67 -37.85 34.72
N GLY A 374 -4.43 -36.75 35.45
CA GLY A 374 -3.62 -36.78 36.67
C GLY A 374 -4.19 -37.74 37.72
N ARG A 375 -5.50 -37.68 37.94
CA ARG A 375 -6.21 -38.59 38.84
C ARG A 375 -6.16 -40.04 38.39
N SER A 376 -6.44 -40.29 37.10
CA SER A 376 -6.40 -41.64 36.53
C SER A 376 -5.00 -42.25 36.62
N THR A 377 -3.96 -41.43 36.42
CA THR A 377 -2.56 -41.85 36.55
C THR A 377 -2.23 -42.24 37.98
N ILE A 378 -2.64 -41.46 38.98
CA ILE A 378 -2.41 -41.80 40.40
C ILE A 378 -3.14 -43.10 40.76
N GLN A 379 -4.43 -43.22 40.40
CA GLN A 379 -5.21 -44.43 40.67
C GLN A 379 -4.61 -45.68 40.02
N SER A 380 -4.09 -45.55 38.80
CA SER A 380 -3.49 -46.69 38.08
C SER A 380 -2.18 -47.15 38.69
N ASN A 381 -1.37 -46.23 39.25
CA ASN A 381 -0.12 -46.56 39.91
C ASN A 381 -0.30 -47.00 41.38
N CYS A 382 -1.39 -46.57 42.01
CA CYS A 382 -1.72 -46.85 43.40
C CYS A 382 -3.15 -47.41 43.52
N PRO A 383 -3.42 -48.64 43.03
CA PRO A 383 -4.77 -49.18 42.90
C PRO A 383 -5.48 -49.42 44.24
N ASP A 384 -4.72 -49.57 45.33
CA ASP A 384 -5.25 -49.81 46.67
C ASP A 384 -5.77 -48.53 47.35
N LEU A 385 -5.45 -47.35 46.81
CA LEU A 385 -5.97 -46.09 47.33
C LEU A 385 -7.43 -45.90 46.91
N SER A 386 -8.26 -45.53 47.88
CA SER A 386 -9.62 -45.07 47.64
C SER A 386 -9.62 -43.70 46.97
N TYR A 387 -10.76 -43.34 46.39
CA TYR A 387 -10.99 -42.04 45.77
C TYR A 387 -10.63 -40.86 46.69
N GLY A 388 -10.97 -40.95 47.98
CA GLY A 388 -10.68 -39.92 48.97
C GLY A 388 -9.18 -39.79 49.24
N GLU A 389 -8.47 -40.92 49.38
CA GLU A 389 -7.03 -40.92 49.64
C GLU A 389 -6.23 -40.37 48.46
N VAL A 390 -6.68 -40.60 47.22
CA VAL A 390 -6.10 -39.96 46.03
C VAL A 390 -6.26 -38.44 46.09
N LEU A 391 -7.45 -37.94 46.45
CA LEU A 391 -7.68 -36.50 46.58
C LEU A 391 -6.87 -35.87 47.71
N ASP A 392 -6.76 -36.53 48.85
CA ASP A 392 -5.96 -36.07 50.00
C ASP A 392 -4.47 -35.98 49.64
N ALA A 393 -3.95 -36.99 48.92
CA ALA A 393 -2.57 -36.99 48.44
C ALA A 393 -2.30 -35.86 47.44
N MET A 394 -3.22 -35.62 46.50
CA MET A 394 -3.12 -34.49 45.55
C MET A 394 -3.17 -33.14 46.29
N GLN A 395 -4.08 -33.01 47.27
CA GLN A 395 -4.22 -31.81 48.08
C GLN A 395 -2.95 -31.53 48.92
N ALA A 396 -2.30 -32.55 49.47
CA ALA A 396 -1.04 -32.40 50.20
C ALA A 396 0.08 -31.82 49.32
N MET A 397 0.03 -32.05 48.01
CA MET A 397 0.93 -31.47 47.01
C MET A 397 0.45 -30.11 46.47
N GLY A 398 -0.64 -29.56 47.01
CA GLY A 398 -1.24 -28.30 46.56
C GLY A 398 -2.09 -28.41 45.29
N CYS A 399 -2.38 -29.62 44.81
CA CYS A 399 -3.18 -29.86 43.61
C CYS A 399 -4.62 -30.22 43.99
N THR A 400 -5.53 -29.25 43.90
CA THR A 400 -6.96 -29.46 44.14
C THR A 400 -7.78 -29.15 42.88
N GLU A 401 -8.98 -29.69 42.76
CA GLU A 401 -9.89 -29.36 41.64
C GLU A 401 -10.12 -27.84 41.56
N GLN A 402 -10.22 -27.18 42.74
CA GLN A 402 -10.39 -25.75 42.82
C GLN A 402 -9.21 -24.96 42.23
N THR A 403 -7.98 -25.38 42.50
CA THR A 403 -6.76 -24.68 42.07
C THR A 403 -6.36 -25.03 40.64
N MET A 404 -6.62 -26.27 40.21
CA MET A 404 -6.25 -26.77 38.88
C MET A 404 -7.31 -26.50 37.82
N VAL A 405 -8.60 -26.54 38.18
CA VAL A 405 -9.71 -26.44 37.22
C VAL A 405 -10.56 -25.21 37.51
N THR A 406 -11.18 -25.12 38.69
CA THR A 406 -12.24 -24.14 38.95
C THR A 406 -11.76 -22.69 38.81
N ILE A 407 -10.69 -22.30 39.50
CA ILE A 407 -10.18 -20.92 39.48
C ILE A 407 -9.65 -20.53 38.08
N PRO A 408 -8.80 -21.34 37.41
CA PRO A 408 -8.36 -21.02 36.06
C PRO A 408 -9.51 -20.98 35.04
N SER A 409 -10.47 -21.92 35.11
CA SER A 409 -11.64 -21.93 34.23
C SER A 409 -12.53 -20.70 34.41
N GLN A 410 -12.74 -20.23 35.64
CA GLN A 410 -13.45 -18.97 35.90
C GLN A 410 -12.75 -17.78 35.24
N LYS A 411 -11.42 -17.68 35.37
CA LYS A 411 -10.63 -16.62 34.70
C LYS A 411 -10.79 -16.68 33.17
N PHE A 412 -10.77 -17.87 32.57
CA PHE A 412 -11.00 -18.00 31.12
C PHE A 412 -12.44 -17.69 30.70
N GLN A 413 -13.43 -18.05 31.52
CA GLN A 413 -14.84 -17.69 31.29
C GLN A 413 -15.08 -16.18 31.35
N GLU A 414 -14.42 -15.45 32.26
CA GLU A 414 -14.45 -13.99 32.30
C GLU A 414 -13.89 -13.38 31.01
N LYS A 415 -12.76 -13.91 30.52
CA LYS A 415 -12.17 -13.47 29.24
C LYS A 415 -13.07 -13.80 28.05
N LEU A 416 -13.74 -14.95 28.05
CA LEU A 416 -14.76 -15.30 27.06
C LEU A 416 -15.94 -14.34 27.06
N SER A 417 -16.44 -13.96 28.24
CA SER A 417 -17.51 -12.97 28.37
C SER A 417 -17.09 -11.63 27.78
N LEU A 418 -15.87 -11.17 28.08
CA LEU A 418 -15.33 -9.94 27.50
C LEU A 418 -15.20 -10.02 25.97
N ALA A 419 -14.71 -11.15 25.46
CA ALA A 419 -14.61 -11.43 24.03
C ALA A 419 -15.98 -11.30 23.33
N TYR A 420 -17.03 -11.94 23.87
CA TYR A 420 -18.39 -11.81 23.33
C TYR A 420 -18.94 -10.39 23.41
N GLN A 421 -18.69 -9.67 24.51
CA GLN A 421 -19.11 -8.27 24.63
C GLN A 421 -18.45 -7.37 23.57
N MET A 422 -17.15 -7.56 23.32
CA MET A 422 -16.44 -6.84 22.26
C MET A 422 -17.01 -7.18 20.88
N SER A 423 -17.29 -8.46 20.61
CA SER A 423 -17.94 -8.91 19.38
C SER A 423 -19.30 -8.28 19.15
N SER A 424 -20.12 -8.23 20.18
CA SER A 424 -21.44 -7.60 20.11
C SER A 424 -21.33 -6.11 19.80
N LYS A 425 -20.47 -5.37 20.51
CA LYS A 425 -20.24 -3.93 20.27
C LYS A 425 -19.75 -3.66 18.84
N PHE A 426 -18.81 -4.46 18.34
CA PHE A 426 -18.28 -4.31 16.99
C PHE A 426 -19.33 -4.63 15.92
N SER A 427 -20.12 -5.68 16.14
CA SER A 427 -21.23 -6.06 15.24
C SER A 427 -22.29 -4.97 15.15
N THR A 428 -22.69 -4.37 16.29
CA THR A 428 -23.62 -3.23 16.30
C THR A 428 -23.07 -2.04 15.54
N LEU A 429 -21.83 -1.64 15.81
CA LEU A 429 -21.18 -0.54 15.09
C LEU A 429 -21.13 -0.80 13.57
N THR A 430 -20.78 -2.02 13.17
CA THR A 430 -20.75 -2.42 11.76
C THR A 430 -22.13 -2.32 11.12
N LYS A 431 -23.18 -2.77 11.81
CA LYS A 431 -24.57 -2.68 11.33
C LYS A 431 -25.00 -1.24 11.15
N ASP A 432 -24.72 -0.38 12.13
CA ASP A 432 -25.08 1.04 12.08
C ASP A 432 -24.39 1.76 10.92
N ILE A 433 -23.08 1.51 10.74
CA ILE A 433 -22.32 2.09 9.61
C ILE A 433 -22.83 1.54 8.28
N THR A 434 -23.06 0.23 8.19
CA THR A 434 -23.56 -0.42 6.96
C THR A 434 -24.94 0.09 6.57
N ALA A 435 -25.84 0.29 7.54
CA ALA A 435 -27.18 0.81 7.31
C ALA A 435 -27.11 2.25 6.77
N LYS A 436 -26.33 3.13 7.44
CA LYS A 436 -26.18 4.53 7.02
C LYS A 436 -25.56 4.66 5.62
N ILE A 437 -24.52 3.88 5.31
CA ILE A 437 -23.93 3.90 3.97
C ILE A 437 -24.91 3.33 2.95
N GLY A 438 -25.65 2.28 3.29
CA GLY A 438 -26.70 1.71 2.42
C GLY A 438 -27.80 2.72 2.08
N GLU A 439 -28.24 3.52 3.04
CA GLU A 439 -29.21 4.61 2.82
C GLU A 439 -28.67 5.68 1.87
N LEU A 440 -27.39 6.06 1.99
CA LEU A 440 -26.75 7.02 1.09
C LEU A 440 -26.70 6.47 -0.33
N VAL A 441 -26.20 5.24 -0.48
CA VAL A 441 -26.13 4.54 -1.77
C VAL A 441 -27.52 4.42 -2.43
N GLN A 442 -28.56 4.10 -1.68
CA GLN A 442 -29.91 3.98 -2.22
C GLN A 442 -30.49 5.34 -2.63
N ARG A 443 -30.31 6.37 -1.81
CA ARG A 443 -30.76 7.74 -2.12
C ARG A 443 -30.11 8.24 -3.40
N ASP A 444 -28.83 7.98 -3.59
CA ASP A 444 -28.11 8.39 -4.80
C ASP A 444 -28.58 7.62 -6.04
N GLN A 445 -28.92 6.33 -5.91
CA GLN A 445 -29.57 5.57 -6.98
C GLN A 445 -30.94 6.13 -7.37
N GLU A 446 -31.72 6.61 -6.40
CA GLU A 446 -33.03 7.21 -6.65
C GLU A 446 -32.90 8.59 -7.30
N LEU A 447 -31.98 9.43 -6.83
CA LEU A 447 -31.67 10.73 -7.44
C LEU A 447 -31.17 10.59 -8.87
N ALA A 448 -30.27 9.62 -9.14
CA ALA A 448 -29.79 9.34 -10.48
C ALA A 448 -30.90 8.95 -11.46
N LYS A 449 -31.97 8.31 -10.99
CA LYS A 449 -33.15 7.96 -11.82
C LYS A 449 -34.11 9.13 -12.05
N GLN A 450 -34.11 10.15 -11.18
CA GLN A 450 -34.98 11.32 -11.31
C GLN A 450 -34.41 12.39 -12.24
N LEU A 451 -33.11 12.36 -12.50
CA LEU A 451 -32.38 13.31 -13.34
C LEU A 451 -32.06 12.76 -14.75
N ALA A 452 -32.44 11.51 -15.03
CA ALA A 452 -32.37 10.84 -16.33
C ALA A 452 -33.75 10.86 -16.99
#